data_AF-A0A7V9PER9-F1
#
_entry.id   AF-A0A7V9PER9-F1
#
_cell.length_a   1.000
_cell.length_b   1.000
_cell.length_c   1.000
_cell.angle_alpha   90.00
_cell.angle_beta   90.00
_cell.angle_gamma   90.00
#
_symmetry.space_group_name_H-M   'P 1'
#
loop_
_entity.id
_entity.type
_entity.pdbx_description
1 polymer ?
#
loop_
_entity_poly.entity_id
_entity_poly.type
_entity_poly.pdbx_seq_one_letter_code
_entity_poly.pdbx_strand_id
1 'polypeptide(L)' 'RAGLPDGTVVLADGRPHLLADGRLHAFSFNGWGPPVTAPADVQVLTPPTSVAALARGFVPVVAGVPS' A
#
# COMPACT_ATOMS: atom_id res chain seq x y z
N ARG A 1 0.15 -11.70 5.81
CA ARG A 1 -1.14 -10.99 5.96
C ARG A 1 -1.43 -10.83 7.46
N ALA A 2 -2.03 -9.71 7.89
CA ALA A 2 -1.84 -9.06 9.20
C ALA A 2 -0.39 -8.57 9.40
N GLY A 3 -0.17 -7.25 9.46
CA GLY A 3 1.13 -6.66 9.83
C GLY A 3 1.99 -6.04 8.73
N LEU A 4 1.50 -5.86 7.50
CA LEU A 4 2.20 -4.95 6.57
C LEU A 4 1.97 -3.50 7.06
N PRO A 5 3.01 -2.67 7.14
CA PRO A 5 2.87 -1.28 7.54
C PRO A 5 2.24 -0.45 6.41
N ASP A 6 1.54 0.61 6.79
CA ASP A 6 1.08 1.61 5.83
C ASP A 6 2.26 2.17 5.01
N GLY A 7 1.98 2.57 3.78
CA GLY A 7 2.99 2.93 2.79
C GLY A 7 3.52 1.75 1.97
N THR A 8 3.11 0.52 2.29
CA THR A 8 3.46 -0.66 1.49
C THR A 8 2.65 -0.70 0.21
N VAL A 9 3.32 -0.84 -0.93
CA VAL A 9 2.70 -1.10 -2.24
C VAL A 9 2.68 -2.60 -2.46
N VAL A 10 1.52 -3.11 -2.84
CA VAL A 10 1.26 -4.53 -3.08
C VAL A 10 0.60 -4.74 -4.44
N LEU A 11 0.75 -5.92 -5.01
CA LEU A 11 -0.01 -6.39 -6.16
C LEU A 11 -1.18 -7.24 -5.65
N ALA A 12 -2.39 -6.81 -5.97
CA ALA A 12 -3.64 -7.50 -5.66
C ALA A 12 -4.45 -7.59 -6.95
N ASP A 13 -4.91 -8.79 -7.31
CA ASP A 13 -5.66 -9.06 -8.55
C ASP A 13 -4.98 -8.48 -9.81
N GLY A 14 -3.65 -8.61 -9.87
CA GLY A 14 -2.82 -8.12 -10.98
C GLY A 14 -2.69 -6.60 -11.08
N ARG A 15 -3.12 -5.85 -10.06
CA ARG A 15 -3.06 -4.38 -10.03
C ARG A 15 -2.28 -3.87 -8.81
N PRO A 16 -1.45 -2.83 -8.96
CA PRO A 16 -0.74 -2.25 -7.82
C PRO A 16 -1.70 -1.44 -6.94
N HIS A 17 -1.54 -1.59 -5.64
CA HIS A 17 -2.31 -0.88 -4.63
C HIS A 17 -1.39 -0.37 -3.52
N LEU A 18 -1.69 0.81 -2.99
CA LEU A 18 -1.09 1.32 -1.76
C LEU A 18 -1.89 0.84 -0.55
N LEU A 19 -1.22 0.32 0.48
CA LEU A 19 -1.80 0.13 1.80
C LEU A 19 -1.72 1.43 2.60
N ALA A 20 -2.86 1.98 3.00
CA ALA A 20 -2.97 3.15 3.86
C ALA A 20 -4.20 3.01 4.77
N ASP A 21 -4.06 3.33 6.06
CA ASP A 21 -5.11 3.18 7.07
C ASP A 21 -5.76 1.79 7.07
N GLY A 22 -4.96 0.75 6.81
CA GLY A 22 -5.43 -0.63 6.71
C GLY A 22 -6.30 -0.94 5.48
N ARG A 23 -6.40 -0.04 4.51
CA ARG A 23 -7.17 -0.21 3.26
C ARG A 23 -6.25 -0.17 2.04
N LEU A 24 -6.69 -0.79 0.94
CA LEU A 24 -5.96 -0.73 -0.32
C LEU A 24 -6.50 0.36 -1.23
N HIS A 25 -5.63 1.16 -1.80
CA HIS A 25 -5.97 2.15 -2.80
C HIS A 25 -5.35 1.77 -4.13
N ALA A 26 -6.15 1.52 -5.15
CA ALA A 26 -5.65 1.13 -6.47
C ALA A 26 -4.85 2.26 -7.11
N PHE A 27 -3.69 1.93 -7.68
CA PHE A 27 -2.92 2.87 -8.45
C PHE A 27 -3.66 3.27 -9.73
N SER A 28 -3.59 4.55 -10.05
CA SER A 28 -3.87 5.06 -11.38
C SER A 28 -2.93 6.23 -11.69
N PHE A 29 -2.84 6.62 -12.96
CA PHE A 29 -2.07 7.80 -13.33
C PHE A 29 -2.63 9.12 -12.79
N ASN A 30 -3.88 9.16 -12.32
CA ASN A 30 -4.47 10.34 -11.68
C ASN A 30 -4.23 10.40 -10.16
N GLY A 31 -3.58 9.38 -9.58
CA GLY A 31 -3.44 9.20 -8.15
C GLY A 31 -4.05 7.89 -7.67
N TRP A 32 -4.28 7.81 -6.36
CA TRP A 32 -4.76 6.61 -5.70
C TRP A 32 -6.29 6.61 -5.61
N GLY A 33 -6.88 5.48 -6.03
CA GLY A 33 -8.32 5.32 -6.10
C GLY A 33 -9.02 5.23 -4.73
N PRO A 34 -10.36 5.09 -4.74
CA PRO A 34 -11.13 4.89 -3.52
C PRO A 34 -10.72 3.58 -2.82
N PRO A 35 -10.86 3.51 -1.50
CA PRO A 35 -10.28 2.42 -0.73
C PRO A 35 -11.11 1.14 -0.83
N VAL A 36 -10.45 0.05 -1.20
CA VAL A 36 -11.03 -1.29 -1.31
C VAL A 36 -10.53 -2.21 -0.19
N THR A 37 -11.32 -3.23 0.13
CA THR A 37 -10.91 -4.26 1.09
C THR A 37 -9.74 -5.06 0.52
N ALA A 38 -8.69 -5.25 1.31
CA ALA A 38 -7.54 -6.03 0.89
C ALA A 38 -7.90 -7.52 0.69
N PRO A 39 -7.50 -8.20 -0.40
CA PRO A 39 -7.69 -9.64 -0.57
C PRO A 39 -6.72 -10.46 0.29
N ALA A 40 -7.01 -11.78 0.38
CA ALA A 40 -6.27 -12.80 1.13
C ALA A 40 -4.78 -12.72 0.92
N ASP A 41 -4.41 -12.78 -0.33
CA ASP A 41 -3.03 -12.92 -0.72
C ASP A 41 -2.69 -11.75 -1.62
N VAL A 42 -1.58 -11.11 -1.28
CA VAL A 42 -1.04 -10.00 -2.05
C VAL A 42 0.46 -10.22 -2.19
N GLN A 43 1.00 -9.86 -3.34
CA GLN A 43 2.45 -9.84 -3.53
C GLN A 43 2.97 -8.48 -3.10
N VAL A 44 3.97 -8.44 -2.23
CA VAL A 44 4.59 -7.17 -1.83
C VAL A 44 5.50 -6.69 -2.97
N LEU A 45 5.26 -5.47 -3.45
CA LEU A 45 6.08 -4.81 -4.47
C LEU A 45 7.13 -3.90 -3.84
N THR A 46 6.82 -3.30 -2.68
CA THR A 46 7.78 -2.50 -1.92
C THR A 46 8.98 -3.36 -1.48
N PRO A 47 10.23 -2.92 -1.73
CA PRO A 47 11.40 -3.67 -1.31
C PRO A 47 11.42 -3.95 0.21
N PRO A 48 11.98 -5.11 0.65
CA PRO A 48 12.00 -5.47 2.07
C PRO A 48 12.62 -4.43 3.00
N THR A 49 13.63 -3.68 2.53
CA THR A 49 14.28 -2.61 3.31
C THR A 49 13.34 -1.43 3.56
N SER A 50 12.55 -1.03 2.55
CA SER A 50 11.53 0.00 2.69
C SER A 50 10.40 -0.46 3.62
N VAL A 51 9.95 -1.72 3.50
CA VAL A 51 8.96 -2.30 4.43
C VAL A 51 9.48 -2.27 5.87
N ALA A 52 10.76 -2.59 6.09
CA ALA A 52 11.37 -2.52 7.42
C ALA A 52 11.41 -1.08 7.98
N ALA A 53 11.69 -0.08 7.14
CA ALA A 53 11.66 1.33 7.55
C ALA A 53 10.24 1.79 7.94
N LEU A 54 9.23 1.45 7.12
CA LEU A 54 7.82 1.75 7.39
C LEU A 54 7.37 1.13 8.72
N ALA A 55 7.73 -0.14 8.97
CA ALA A 55 7.41 -0.83 10.22
C ALA A 55 8.11 -0.21 11.46
N ARG A 56 9.13 0.64 11.26
CA ARG A 56 9.84 1.38 12.31
C ARG A 56 9.40 2.84 12.42
N GLY A 57 8.32 3.23 11.75
CA GLY A 57 7.71 4.55 11.88
C GLY A 57 8.20 5.59 10.87
N PHE A 58 8.94 5.19 9.83
CA PHE A 58 9.15 6.07 8.69
C PHE A 58 7.82 6.32 7.98
N VAL A 59 7.45 7.59 7.77
CA VAL A 59 6.21 7.97 7.09
C VAL A 59 6.56 8.48 5.68
N PRO A 60 6.19 7.73 4.63
CA PRO A 60 6.48 8.15 3.27
C PRO A 60 5.54 9.28 2.84
N VAL A 61 6.07 10.23 2.07
CA VAL A 61 5.21 11.18 1.37
C VAL A 61 4.61 10.49 0.15
N VAL A 62 3.29 10.33 0.15
CA VAL A 62 2.57 9.72 -0.97
C VAL A 62 1.65 10.76 -1.61
N ALA A 63 1.87 11.03 -2.90
CA ALA A 63 1.06 11.99 -3.63
C ALA A 63 -0.32 11.42 -3.95
N GLY A 64 -1.38 12.17 -3.68
CA GLY A 64 -2.73 11.89 -4.17
C GLY A 64 -3.48 10.73 -3.48
N VAL A 65 -3.17 10.43 -2.21
CA VAL A 65 -4.00 9.52 -1.40
C VAL A 65 -5.18 10.33 -0.84
N PRO A 66 -6.45 9.94 -1.07
CA PRO A 66 -7.60 10.63 -0.48
C PRO A 66 -7.53 10.54 1.05
N SER A 67 -7.74 11.68 1.72
CA SER A 67 -7.79 11.81 3.18
C SER A 67 -9.06 11.22 3.78
#